data_AF-K1GI20-F1
#
_entry.id   AF-K1GI20-F1
#
_cell.length_a   1.000
_cell.length_b   1.000
_cell.length_c   1.000
_cell.angle_alpha   90.00
_cell.angle_beta   90.00
_cell.angle_gamma   90.00
#
_symmetry.space_group_name_H-M   'P 1'
#
loop_
_entity.id
_entity.type
_entity.pdbx_description
1 polymer ?
#
loop_
_entity_poly.entity_id
_entity_poly.type
_entity_poly.pdbx_seq_one_letter_code
_entity_poly.pdbx_strand_id
1 'polypeptide(L)'
;MFEKLNPRSAEIIKQSSTVYNLKWKGNIEFLLCSHENSCSGWYYILKNNEQISPTYHYSEINDIFLKNLQRIIDDIENGKYNKKKLPVKRLD
;
A
#
# COMPACT_ATOMS: atom_id res chain seq x y z
N MET A 1 11.50 3.33 -9.10
CA MET A 1 11.62 2.35 -7.97
C MET A 1 10.34 1.53 -7.77
N PHE A 2 9.17 2.17 -7.69
CA PHE A 2 7.86 1.48 -7.60
C PHE A 2 7.20 1.19 -8.95
N GLU A 3 7.88 1.50 -10.06
CA GLU A 3 7.41 1.24 -11.44
C GLU A 3 7.22 -0.26 -11.75
N LYS A 4 7.74 -1.15 -10.90
CA LYS A 4 7.49 -2.58 -10.97
C LYS A 4 6.10 -2.97 -10.45
N LEU A 5 5.40 -2.09 -9.73
CA LEU A 5 4.03 -2.34 -9.31
C LEU A 5 3.11 -2.20 -10.53
N ASN A 6 2.22 -3.16 -10.68
CA ASN A 6 1.16 -3.12 -11.66
C ASN A 6 -0.14 -2.72 -10.93
N PRO A 7 -0.51 -1.42 -10.95
CA PRO A 7 -1.71 -0.93 -10.29
C PRO A 7 -3.00 -1.36 -11.01
N ARG A 8 -2.88 -1.99 -12.19
CA ARG A 8 -3.91 -2.25 -13.21
C ARG A 8 -4.93 -1.13 -13.37
N SER A 9 -5.97 -1.14 -12.55
CA SER A 9 -7.09 -0.20 -12.60
C SER A 9 -6.90 1.08 -11.79
N ALA A 10 -5.82 1.18 -11.01
CA ALA A 10 -5.49 2.38 -10.24
C ALA A 10 -4.73 3.42 -11.06
N GLU A 11 -5.00 4.68 -10.75
CA GLU A 11 -4.19 5.82 -11.17
C GLU A 11 -3.05 6.06 -10.18
N ILE A 12 -1.81 6.09 -10.66
CA ILE A 12 -0.64 6.45 -9.83
C ILE A 12 -0.49 7.97 -9.83
N ILE A 13 -0.62 8.57 -8.66
CA ILE A 13 -0.46 10.00 -8.43
C ILE A 13 0.79 10.21 -7.57
N LYS A 14 1.80 10.87 -8.12
CA LYS A 14 2.97 11.32 -7.36
C LYS A 14 2.63 12.64 -6.66
N GLN A 15 2.51 12.62 -5.33
CA GLN A 15 2.15 13.81 -4.54
C GLN A 15 3.39 14.64 -4.17
N SER A 16 4.53 13.98 -3.92
CA SER A 16 5.80 14.66 -3.61
C SER A 16 7.00 13.83 -4.08
N SER A 17 8.21 14.25 -3.73
CA SER A 17 9.45 13.46 -3.92
C SER A 17 9.36 12.08 -3.25
N THR A 18 8.59 11.95 -2.18
CA THR A 18 8.55 10.79 -1.29
C THR A 18 7.19 10.15 -1.14
N VAL A 19 6.11 10.79 -1.59
CA VAL A 19 4.75 10.31 -1.42
C VAL A 19 4.14 9.91 -2.76
N TYR A 20 3.69 8.65 -2.82
CA TYR A 20 2.95 8.07 -3.93
C TYR A 20 1.57 7.65 -3.45
N ASN A 21 0.56 7.95 -4.25
CA ASN A 21 -0.82 7.56 -3.99
C ASN A 21 -1.34 6.78 -5.19
N LEU A 22 -1.83 5.56 -4.98
CA LEU A 22 -2.54 4.80 -6.00
C LEU A 22 -4.03 4.91 -5.71
N LYS A 23 -4.82 5.45 -6.66
CA LYS A 23 -6.27 5.63 -6.49
C LYS A 23 -7.07 4.70 -7.40
N TRP A 24 -7.96 3.92 -6.82
CA TRP A 24 -8.90 3.06 -7.55
C TRP A 24 -10.29 3.69 -7.62
N LYS A 25 -11.08 3.28 -8.62
CA LYS A 25 -12.52 3.55 -8.66
C LYS A 25 -13.18 2.96 -7.40
N GLY A 26 -14.10 3.71 -6.79
CA GLY A 26 -14.74 3.33 -5.52
C GLY A 26 -14.05 3.88 -4.26
N ASN A 27 -13.30 4.98 -4.41
CA ASN A 27 -12.66 5.73 -3.33
C ASN A 27 -11.68 4.93 -2.47
N ILE A 28 -11.03 3.92 -3.04
CA ILE A 28 -9.94 3.20 -2.37
C ILE A 28 -8.63 3.85 -2.78
N GLU A 29 -7.78 4.17 -1.79
CA GLU A 29 -6.47 4.77 -2.00
C GLU A 29 -5.40 3.98 -1.28
N PHE A 30 -4.25 3.76 -1.91
CA PHE A 30 -3.06 3.16 -1.31
C PHE A 30 -2.00 4.25 -1.23
N LEU A 31 -1.68 4.66 -0.01
CA LEU A 31 -0.70 5.71 0.26
C LEU A 31 0.62 5.09 0.69
N LEU A 32 1.67 5.48 -0.01
CA LEU A 32 3.04 5.04 0.20
C LEU A 32 3.93 6.24 0.42
N CYS A 33 4.56 6.30 1.59
CA CYS A 33 5.44 7.37 2.00
C CYS A 33 6.84 6.81 2.26
N SER A 34 7.80 7.24 1.44
CA SER A 34 9.21 6.95 1.65
C SER A 34 9.85 8.02 2.52
N HIS A 35 10.88 7.69 3.30
CA HIS A 35 11.73 8.70 3.92
C HIS A 35 12.67 9.28 2.86
N GLU A 36 12.95 10.59 2.92
CA GLU A 36 13.88 11.24 1.99
C GLU A 36 15.25 10.57 2.01
N ASN A 37 15.80 10.29 0.82
CA ASN A 37 17.09 9.63 0.64
C ASN A 37 17.21 8.26 1.34
N SER A 38 16.09 7.57 1.61
CA SER A 38 16.08 6.30 2.31
C SER A 38 15.22 5.26 1.59
N CYS A 39 15.61 3.99 1.70
CA CYS A 39 14.81 2.84 1.27
C CYS A 39 13.75 2.42 2.31
N SER A 40 13.58 3.21 3.38
CA SER A 40 12.60 2.96 4.44
C SER A 40 11.39 3.88 4.31
N GLY A 41 10.29 3.50 4.95
CA GLY A 41 9.07 4.30 4.93
C GLY A 41 7.89 3.56 5.54
N TRP A 42 6.71 4.01 5.17
CA TRP A 42 5.44 3.44 5.62
C TRP A 42 4.36 3.51 4.55
N TYR A 43 3.34 2.68 4.69
CA TYR A 43 2.17 2.69 3.83
C TYR A 43 0.91 2.26 4.56
N TYR A 44 -0.24 2.69 4.04
CA TYR A 44 -1.57 2.27 4.50
C TYR A 44 -2.60 2.45 3.37
N ILE A 45 -3.82 1.96 3.62
CA ILE A 45 -4.93 2.00 2.68
C ILE A 45 -6.08 2.80 3.27
N LEU A 46 -6.59 3.72 2.45
CA LEU A 46 -7.79 4.47 2.70
C LEU A 46 -8.96 3.91 1.90
N LYS A 47 -10.17 4.02 2.44
CA LYS A 47 -11.41 3.88 1.71
C LYS A 47 -12.34 5.01 2.13
N ASN A 48 -12.88 5.77 1.17
CA ASN A 48 -13.67 6.97 1.45
C ASN A 48 -12.94 7.95 2.40
N ASN A 49 -11.63 8.14 2.21
CA ASN A 49 -10.74 8.95 3.06
C ASN A 49 -10.56 8.45 4.51
N GLU A 50 -11.12 7.29 4.87
CA GLU A 50 -10.89 6.66 6.17
C GLU A 50 -9.83 5.57 6.06
N GLN A 51 -8.90 5.52 7.01
CA GLN A 51 -7.88 4.49 7.05
C GLN A 51 -8.51 3.15 7.45
N ILE A 52 -8.46 2.18 6.54
CA ILE A 52 -9.03 0.83 6.73
C ILE A 52 -7.97 -0.24 7.01
N SER A 53 -6.69 0.12 6.96
CA SER A 53 -5.57 -0.77 7.26
C SER A 53 -4.74 -0.26 8.42
N PRO A 54 -3.95 -1.11 9.10
CA PRO A 54 -2.82 -0.64 9.89
C PRO A 54 -1.85 0.17 9.05
N THR A 55 -1.02 0.96 9.73
CA THR A 55 0.19 1.53 9.13
C THR A 55 1.28 0.47 9.12
N TYR A 56 1.75 0.12 7.94
CA TYR A 56 2.84 -0.83 7.75
C TYR A 56 4.14 -0.09 7.53
N HIS A 57 5.22 -0.57 8.17
CA HIS A 57 6.56 -0.03 8.01
C HIS A 57 7.42 -0.96 7.17
N TYR A 58 8.32 -0.38 6.37
CA TYR A 58 9.37 -1.11 5.67
C TYR A 58 10.70 -0.41 5.88
N SER A 59 11.76 -1.20 6.02
CA SER A 59 13.14 -0.71 6.18
C SER A 59 13.91 -0.67 4.86
N GLU A 60 13.47 -1.46 3.88
CA GLU A 60 14.11 -1.59 2.58
C GLU A 60 13.07 -1.91 1.49
N ILE A 61 13.42 -1.61 0.24
CA ILE A 61 12.62 -1.93 -0.94
C ILE A 61 13.35 -3.04 -1.69
N ASN A 62 12.94 -4.28 -1.42
CA ASN A 62 13.44 -5.47 -2.09
C ASN A 62 12.32 -6.18 -2.86
N ASP A 63 12.63 -7.23 -3.62
CA ASP A 63 11.62 -7.93 -4.41
C ASP A 63 10.53 -8.60 -3.54
N ILE A 64 10.85 -8.98 -2.29
CA ILE A 64 9.87 -9.51 -1.33
C ILE A 64 8.86 -8.43 -0.96
N PHE A 65 9.34 -7.23 -0.65
CA PHE A 65 8.50 -6.07 -0.36
C PHE A 65 7.59 -5.73 -1.56
N LEU A 66 8.15 -5.65 -2.76
CA LEU A 66 7.37 -5.37 -3.98
C LEU A 66 6.32 -6.45 -4.27
N LYS A 67 6.63 -7.73 -4.04
CA LYS A 67 5.65 -8.82 -4.15
C LYS A 67 4.52 -8.71 -3.12
N ASN A 68 4.83 -8.32 -1.89
CA ASN A 68 3.82 -8.10 -0.85
C ASN A 68 2.91 -6.91 -1.20
N LEU A 69 3.49 -5.81 -1.70
CA LEU A 69 2.72 -4.67 -2.19
C LEU A 69 1.81 -5.07 -3.36
N GLN A 70 2.33 -5.80 -4.35
CA GLN A 70 1.53 -6.28 -5.48
C GLN A 70 0.39 -7.19 -5.03
N ARG A 71 0.63 -8.05 -4.04
CA ARG A 71 -0.42 -8.92 -3.47
C ARG A 71 -1.54 -8.11 -2.81
N ILE A 72 -1.20 -7.04 -2.10
CA ILE A 72 -2.19 -6.15 -1.49
C ILE A 72 -3.02 -5.45 -2.57
N ILE A 73 -2.37 -4.95 -3.62
CA ILE A 73 -3.04 -4.39 -4.80
C ILE A 73 -3.99 -5.41 -5.41
N ASP A 74 -3.53 -6.64 -5.65
CA ASP A 74 -4.37 -7.71 -6.19
C ASP A 74 -5.56 -8.02 -5.28
N ASP A 75 -5.37 -8.04 -3.96
CA ASP A 75 -6.45 -8.25 -3.01
C ASP A 75 -7.47 -7.10 -3.03
N ILE A 76 -7.04 -5.85 -3.22
CA ILE A 76 -7.93 -4.69 -3.38
C ILE A 76 -8.75 -4.85 -4.66
N GLU A 77 -8.09 -5.10 -5.79
CA GLU A 77 -8.76 -5.21 -7.10
C GLU A 77 -9.75 -6.37 -7.17
N ASN A 78 -9.47 -7.46 -6.47
CA ASN A 78 -10.38 -8.60 -6.39
C ASN A 78 -11.48 -8.43 -5.33
N GLY A 79 -11.56 -7.28 -4.64
CA GLY A 79 -12.52 -7.04 -3.55
C GLY A 79 -12.32 -7.97 -2.35
N LYS A 80 -11.10 -8.48 -2.17
CA LYS A 80 -10.69 -9.40 -1.10
C LYS A 80 -10.01 -8.68 0.07
N TYR A 81 -9.57 -7.43 -0.13
CA TYR A 81 -8.97 -6.56 0.88
C TYR A 81 -10.00 -6.13 1.93
N ASN A 82 -10.41 -7.09 2.78
CA ASN A 82 -11.14 -7.01 4.06
C ASN A 82 -11.78 -8.36 4.43
N LYS A 83 -11.72 -9.39 3.57
CA LYS A 83 -12.33 -10.70 3.87
C LYS A 83 -11.49 -11.53 4.84
N LYS A 84 -10.22 -11.21 5.03
CA LYS A 84 -9.39 -11.80 6.07
C LYS A 84 -9.26 -10.80 7.21
N LYS A 85 -9.89 -11.14 8.34
CA LYS A 85 -9.49 -10.62 9.65
C LYS A 85 -7.96 -10.60 9.70
N LEU A 86 -7.42 -9.45 10.11
CA LEU A 86 -6.04 -9.28 10.54
C LEU A 86 -5.59 -10.53 11.31
N PRO A 87 -4.37 -11.04 11.11
CA PRO A 87 -3.83 -12.01 12.05
C PRO A 87 -3.83 -11.32 13.41
N VAL A 88 -4.65 -11.88 14.31
CA VAL A 88 -4.56 -11.66 15.74
C VAL A 88 -3.12 -11.97 16.13
N LYS A 89 -2.29 -10.95 16.32
CA LYS A 89 -1.10 -11.09 17.14
C LYS A 89 -1.48 -10.57 18.52
N ARG A 90 -1.90 -11.51 19.37
CA ARG A 90 -1.61 -11.41 20.80
C ARG A 90 -0.09 -11.35 20.92
N LEU A 91 0.42 -10.33 21.59
CA LEU A 91 1.72 -10.42 22.23
C LEU A 91 1.40 -10.51 23.71
N ASP A 92 1.65 -11.71 24.25
CA ASP A 92 1.82 -11.97 25.69
C ASP A 92 2.93 -11.10 26.28
#